data_AF-A0A250WSX5-F1
#
_entry.id   AF-A0A250WSX5-F1
#
_cell.length_a   1.000
_cell.length_b   1.000
_cell.length_c   1.000
_cell.angle_alpha   90.00
_cell.angle_beta   90.00
_cell.angle_gamma   90.00
#
_symmetry.space_group_name_H-M   'P 1'
#
loop_
_entity.id
_entity.type
_entity.pdbx_description
1 polymer ?
#
loop_
_entity_poly.entity_id
_entity_poly.type
_entity_poly.pdbx_seq_one_letter_code
_entity_poly.pdbx_strand_id
1 'polypeptide(L)'
;MWILLRLHLDASEHLTLRAKPLLSMASIGGVEKTLEKIQKMIDSGSHYEAQQMLKTIYHRHKARKQISESYKILAEGAAMQLQHHQVTCGIELGLMLIEALTTDKSMDVDEALAIVMTVLTCLPCKTKQSDDAASVSQQHNAVLDEEARYVAAAVKWAKRRGRQEGVRSIHALFAQHIWSTYGWRHMGRANQYFVRSDDAVQFAGALVACARLAPVTEADLFPTRAILQVLATATKESSVEQLEYAADLLEQCMQAAPEIKQYPLLNFTSLLLKALRMRSATLVTFLKQKYAIALSRDDSFGVYLAQVERTYLGIGAESSGGIGGMLGGLLKSLMALDDDEKSDD
;
A
#
# COMPACT_ATOMS: atom_id res chain seq x y z
N MET A 1 -18.11 14.19 -21.39
CA MET A 1 -18.53 12.78 -21.56
C MET A 1 -17.49 11.94 -22.32
N TRP A 2 -16.91 12.42 -23.43
CA TRP A 2 -15.86 11.70 -24.18
C TRP A 2 -14.48 11.61 -23.48
N ILE A 3 -14.16 12.53 -22.56
CA ILE A 3 -12.90 12.50 -21.78
C ILE A 3 -12.92 11.41 -20.69
N LEU A 4 -14.08 11.14 -20.08
CA LEU A 4 -14.24 10.06 -19.10
C LEU A 4 -14.13 8.67 -19.75
N LEU A 5 -14.57 8.53 -21.01
CA LEU A 5 -14.44 7.28 -21.76
C LEU A 5 -12.97 6.97 -22.13
N ARG A 6 -12.16 8.01 -22.39
CA ARG A 6 -10.77 7.85 -22.83
C ARG A 6 -9.79 7.53 -21.69
N LEU A 7 -10.01 8.09 -20.49
CA LEU A 7 -9.29 7.69 -19.27
C LEU A 7 -9.61 6.24 -18.86
N HIS A 8 -10.81 5.76 -19.18
CA HIS A 8 -11.20 4.37 -18.94
C HIS A 8 -10.53 3.37 -19.90
N LEU A 9 -10.12 3.82 -21.09
CA LEU A 9 -9.44 2.99 -22.09
C LEU A 9 -7.92 2.92 -21.84
N ASP A 10 -7.26 4.05 -21.54
CA ASP A 10 -5.80 4.08 -21.30
C ASP A 10 -5.36 3.33 -20.04
N ALA A 11 -6.20 3.27 -19.00
CA ALA A 11 -5.91 2.46 -17.80
C ALA A 11 -6.05 0.94 -18.05
N SER A 12 -6.72 0.54 -19.13
CA SER A 12 -7.04 -0.86 -19.42
C SER A 12 -6.02 -1.56 -20.33
N GLU A 13 -5.27 -0.83 -21.15
CA GLU A 13 -4.35 -1.43 -22.13
C GLU A 13 -3.02 -1.94 -21.53
N HIS A 14 -2.72 -1.63 -20.26
CA HIS A 14 -1.48 -2.08 -19.60
C HIS A 14 -1.64 -3.18 -18.54
N LEU A 15 -2.85 -3.72 -18.34
CA LEU A 15 -3.15 -4.62 -17.21
C LEU A 15 -3.65 -6.03 -17.62
N THR A 16 -3.24 -6.55 -18.77
CA THR A 16 -3.31 -8.00 -19.04
C THR A 16 -2.06 -8.72 -18.53
N LEU A 17 -1.76 -8.57 -17.24
CA LEU A 17 -0.98 -9.59 -16.54
C LEU A 17 -1.94 -10.74 -16.22
N ARG A 18 -2.13 -11.63 -17.20
CA ARG A 18 -2.62 -12.99 -16.91
C ARG A 18 -1.79 -13.52 -15.74
N ALA A 19 -2.47 -13.86 -14.65
CA ALA A 19 -1.86 -14.50 -13.49
C ALA A 19 -0.91 -15.60 -13.97
N LYS A 20 0.39 -15.42 -13.69
CA LYS A 20 1.36 -16.50 -13.83
C LYS A 20 0.90 -17.66 -12.92
N PRO A 21 1.18 -18.92 -13.29
CA PRO A 21 0.86 -20.05 -12.43
C PRO A 21 1.48 -19.82 -11.05
N LEU A 22 0.66 -19.93 -10.01
CA LEU A 22 1.09 -19.88 -8.62
C LEU A 22 2.19 -20.93 -8.43
N LEU A 23 3.37 -20.48 -7.99
CA LEU A 23 4.46 -21.27 -7.42
C LEU A 23 4.70 -22.64 -8.08
N SER A 24 5.52 -22.67 -9.14
CA SER A 24 6.19 -23.90 -9.60
C SER A 24 7.26 -24.33 -8.60
N MET A 25 6.85 -24.75 -7.40
CA MET A 25 7.65 -25.60 -6.53
C MET A 25 7.22 -27.04 -6.76
N ALA A 26 8.21 -27.92 -6.98
CA ALA A 26 8.07 -29.30 -7.45
C ALA A 26 6.79 -30.00 -6.94
N SER A 27 6.02 -30.55 -7.88
CA SER A 27 4.79 -31.30 -7.63
C SER A 27 5.08 -32.51 -6.72
N ILE A 28 4.51 -32.48 -5.51
CA ILE A 28 4.45 -33.61 -4.59
C ILE A 28 2.99 -34.09 -4.61
N GLY A 29 2.72 -35.15 -5.38
CA GLY A 29 1.42 -35.55 -5.93
C GLY A 29 0.29 -36.01 -4.99
N GLY A 30 0.25 -35.57 -3.72
CA GLY A 30 -0.84 -35.85 -2.78
C GLY A 30 -1.83 -34.69 -2.56
N VAL A 31 -1.33 -33.45 -2.56
CA VAL A 31 -2.12 -32.25 -2.24
C VAL A 31 -2.98 -31.81 -3.44
N GLU A 32 -2.47 -32.01 -4.65
CA GLU A 32 -3.04 -31.56 -5.92
C GLU A 32 -4.47 -32.06 -6.17
N LYS A 33 -4.71 -33.37 -6.02
CA LYS A 33 -6.07 -33.95 -6.14
C LYS A 33 -7.05 -33.39 -5.11
N THR A 34 -6.55 -33.03 -3.93
CA THR A 34 -7.40 -32.46 -2.87
C THR A 34 -7.77 -31.02 -3.21
N LEU A 35 -6.82 -30.23 -3.71
CA LEU A 35 -7.07 -28.88 -4.16
C LEU A 35 -7.97 -28.83 -5.39
N GLU A 36 -7.82 -29.75 -6.35
CA GLU A 36 -8.75 -29.87 -7.48
C GLU A 36 -10.19 -30.12 -7.03
N LYS A 37 -10.39 -30.94 -6.00
CA LYS A 37 -11.72 -31.18 -5.43
C LYS A 37 -12.27 -29.91 -4.77
N ILE A 38 -11.42 -29.18 -4.05
CA ILE A 38 -11.79 -27.92 -3.39
C ILE A 38 -12.13 -26.85 -4.44
N GLN A 39 -11.35 -26.75 -5.51
CA GLN A 39 -11.63 -25.85 -6.63
C GLN A 39 -13.01 -26.12 -7.21
N LYS A 40 -13.37 -27.39 -7.45
CA LYS A 40 -14.73 -27.74 -7.91
C LYS A 40 -15.84 -27.35 -6.93
N MET A 41 -15.58 -27.41 -5.62
CA MET A 41 -16.54 -26.95 -4.61
C MET A 41 -16.70 -25.42 -4.60
N ILE A 42 -15.60 -24.69 -4.81
CA ILE A 42 -15.61 -23.23 -4.95
C ILE A 42 -16.37 -22.86 -6.22
N ASP A 43 -16.12 -23.54 -7.34
CA ASP A 43 -16.81 -23.33 -8.61
C ASP A 43 -18.31 -23.65 -8.53
N SER A 44 -18.71 -24.56 -7.63
CA SER A 44 -20.13 -24.85 -7.35
C SER A 44 -20.79 -23.91 -6.35
N GLY A 45 -20.09 -22.88 -5.86
CA GLY A 45 -20.60 -21.88 -4.92
C GLY A 45 -20.54 -22.26 -3.45
N SER A 46 -19.96 -23.41 -3.10
CA SER A 46 -19.82 -23.89 -1.71
C SER A 46 -18.55 -23.32 -1.04
N HIS A 47 -18.44 -21.99 -1.05
CA HIS A 47 -17.22 -21.28 -0.64
C HIS A 47 -16.86 -21.48 0.83
N TYR A 48 -17.86 -21.41 1.72
CA TYR A 48 -17.64 -21.59 3.16
C TYR A 48 -17.24 -23.03 3.50
N GLU A 49 -17.90 -24.02 2.90
CA GLU A 49 -17.56 -25.43 3.08
C GLU A 49 -16.16 -25.75 2.56
N ALA A 50 -15.80 -25.19 1.40
CA ALA A 50 -14.45 -25.28 0.85
C ALA A 50 -13.41 -24.70 1.81
N GLN A 51 -13.71 -23.55 2.43
CA GLN A 51 -12.84 -22.91 3.42
C GLN A 51 -12.63 -23.80 4.66
N GLN A 52 -13.70 -24.35 5.23
CA GLN A 52 -13.60 -25.24 6.40
C GLN A 52 -12.83 -26.53 6.09
N MET A 53 -12.99 -27.04 4.86
CA MET A 53 -12.21 -28.18 4.38
C MET A 53 -10.72 -27.83 4.28
N LEU A 54 -10.36 -26.66 3.72
CA LEU A 54 -8.98 -26.18 3.65
C LEU A 54 -8.34 -26.09 5.05
N LYS A 55 -9.04 -25.49 6.02
CA LYS A 55 -8.57 -25.41 7.43
C LYS A 55 -8.31 -26.80 8.02
N THR A 56 -9.23 -27.74 7.80
CA THR A 56 -9.11 -29.12 8.29
C THR A 56 -7.90 -29.83 7.68
N ILE A 57 -7.68 -29.67 6.37
CA ILE A 57 -6.55 -30.28 5.67
C ILE A 57 -5.23 -29.66 6.17
N TYR A 58 -5.18 -28.34 6.32
CA TYR A 58 -4.02 -27.64 6.91
C TYR A 58 -3.62 -28.26 8.26
N HIS A 59 -4.54 -28.35 9.23
CA HIS A 59 -4.24 -28.90 10.55
C HIS A 59 -3.77 -30.36 10.48
N ARG A 60 -4.34 -31.16 9.58
CA ARG A 60 -3.94 -32.55 9.37
C ARG A 60 -2.51 -32.67 8.82
N HIS A 61 -2.14 -31.81 7.86
CA HIS A 61 -0.77 -31.78 7.31
C HIS A 61 0.23 -31.28 8.37
N LYS A 62 -0.12 -30.25 9.13
CA LYS A 62 0.68 -29.75 10.26
C LYS A 62 0.92 -30.84 11.31
N ALA A 63 -0.11 -31.61 11.69
CA ALA A 63 0.02 -32.73 12.64
C ALA A 63 0.95 -33.86 12.14
N ARG A 64 1.05 -34.04 10.82
CA ARG A 64 1.97 -34.99 10.18
C ARG A 64 3.38 -34.42 9.96
N LYS A 65 3.67 -33.21 10.47
CA LYS A 65 4.94 -32.47 10.26
C LYS A 65 5.23 -32.15 8.78
N GLN A 66 4.20 -32.12 7.93
CA GLN A 66 4.27 -31.70 6.53
C GLN A 66 4.08 -30.18 6.45
N ILE A 67 5.08 -29.45 6.95
CA ILE A 67 5.00 -28.00 7.21
C ILE A 67 4.88 -27.20 5.91
N SER A 68 5.76 -27.45 4.94
CA SER A 68 5.76 -26.76 3.64
C SER A 68 4.43 -26.95 2.91
N GLU A 69 3.92 -28.18 2.88
CA GLU A 69 2.61 -28.49 2.27
C GLU A 69 1.47 -27.78 3.00
N SER A 70 1.54 -27.66 4.33
CA SER A 70 0.51 -26.99 5.12
C SER A 70 0.39 -25.49 4.75
N TYR A 71 1.52 -24.80 4.51
CA TYR A 71 1.51 -23.41 4.05
C TYR A 71 1.00 -23.28 2.63
N LYS A 72 1.40 -24.20 1.74
CA LYS A 72 0.90 -24.25 0.37
C LYS A 72 -0.64 -24.37 0.33
N ILE A 73 -1.22 -25.23 1.17
CA ILE A 73 -2.67 -25.40 1.28
C ILE A 73 -3.36 -24.08 1.68
N LEU A 74 -2.82 -23.34 2.65
CA LEU A 74 -3.41 -22.06 3.07
C LEU A 74 -3.24 -20.99 2.00
N ALA A 75 -2.05 -20.89 1.40
CA ALA A 75 -1.75 -19.89 0.38
C ALA A 75 -2.60 -20.06 -0.89
N GLU A 76 -2.64 -21.29 -1.44
CA GLU A 76 -3.46 -21.59 -2.61
C GLU A 76 -4.95 -21.55 -2.27
N GLY A 77 -5.34 -22.00 -1.07
CA GLY A 77 -6.68 -21.84 -0.51
C GLY A 77 -7.16 -20.40 -0.49
N ALA A 78 -6.34 -19.50 0.05
CA ALA A 78 -6.62 -18.07 0.10
C ALA A 78 -6.73 -17.49 -1.32
N ALA A 79 -5.75 -17.79 -2.19
CA ALA A 79 -5.74 -17.32 -3.57
C ALA A 79 -7.01 -17.74 -4.34
N MET A 80 -7.41 -19.02 -4.25
CA MET A 80 -8.63 -19.53 -4.89
C MET A 80 -9.89 -18.77 -4.42
N GLN A 81 -10.04 -18.55 -3.12
CA GLN A 81 -11.19 -17.83 -2.58
C GLN A 81 -11.21 -16.35 -3.03
N LEU A 82 -10.07 -15.68 -2.99
CA LEU A 82 -9.97 -14.27 -3.39
C LEU A 82 -10.25 -14.08 -4.89
N GLN A 83 -9.77 -14.98 -5.75
CA GLN A 83 -10.06 -14.96 -7.19
C GLN A 83 -11.55 -15.17 -7.49
N HIS A 84 -12.25 -15.93 -6.64
CA HIS A 84 -13.72 -16.09 -6.68
C HIS A 84 -14.48 -14.98 -5.93
N HIS A 85 -13.80 -13.85 -5.63
CA HIS A 85 -14.36 -12.67 -4.97
C HIS A 85 -14.88 -12.93 -3.54
N GLN A 86 -14.46 -14.03 -2.92
CA GLN A 86 -14.80 -14.39 -1.54
C GLN A 86 -13.78 -13.80 -0.57
N VAL A 87 -13.79 -12.47 -0.43
CA VAL A 87 -12.81 -11.70 0.35
C VAL A 87 -12.70 -12.22 1.77
N THR A 88 -13.81 -12.33 2.51
CA THR A 88 -13.78 -12.80 3.91
C THR A 88 -13.17 -14.20 4.05
N CYS A 89 -13.52 -15.13 3.16
CA CYS A 89 -13.00 -16.49 3.21
C CYS A 89 -11.49 -16.54 2.93
N GLY A 90 -11.05 -15.80 1.91
CA GLY A 90 -9.66 -15.73 1.49
C GLY A 90 -8.77 -15.03 2.52
N ILE A 91 -9.23 -13.90 3.06
CA ILE A 91 -8.52 -13.14 4.10
C ILE A 91 -8.33 -13.97 5.36
N GLU A 92 -9.35 -14.71 5.81
CA GLU A 92 -9.20 -15.56 7.01
C GLU A 92 -8.16 -16.68 6.81
N LEU A 93 -8.12 -17.30 5.62
CA LEU A 93 -7.06 -18.28 5.29
C LEU A 93 -5.67 -17.63 5.21
N GLY A 94 -5.58 -16.42 4.66
CA GLY A 94 -4.34 -15.63 4.63
C GLY A 94 -3.86 -15.23 6.03
N LEU A 95 -4.76 -14.83 6.93
CA LEU A 95 -4.43 -14.53 8.31
C LEU A 95 -3.92 -15.79 9.05
N MET A 96 -4.57 -16.94 8.83
CA MET A 96 -4.10 -18.21 9.37
C MET A 96 -2.70 -18.59 8.85
N LEU A 97 -2.40 -18.28 7.59
CA LEU A 97 -1.06 -18.45 7.02
C LEU A 97 -0.03 -17.58 7.74
N ILE A 98 -0.32 -16.28 7.92
CA ILE A 98 0.58 -15.34 8.63
C ILE A 98 0.80 -15.79 10.08
N GLU A 99 -0.24 -16.23 10.79
CA GLU A 99 -0.12 -16.76 12.15
C GLU A 99 0.78 -18.01 12.20
N ALA A 100 0.62 -18.90 11.21
CA ALA A 100 1.44 -20.10 11.12
C ALA A 100 2.92 -19.75 10.85
N LEU A 101 3.20 -18.84 9.92
CA LEU A 101 4.55 -18.32 9.63
C LEU A 101 5.15 -17.49 10.78
N THR A 102 4.32 -16.97 11.67
CA THR A 102 4.76 -16.28 12.89
C THR A 102 5.22 -17.30 13.95
N THR A 103 4.44 -18.36 14.11
CA THR A 103 4.67 -19.42 15.11
C THR A 103 5.85 -20.30 14.71
N ASP A 104 5.94 -20.65 13.43
CA ASP A 104 6.97 -21.53 12.90
C ASP A 104 7.91 -20.74 11.98
N LYS A 105 9.17 -20.67 12.40
CA LYS A 105 10.23 -19.90 11.76
C LYS A 105 11.17 -20.77 10.90
N SER A 106 10.78 -22.01 10.62
CA SER A 106 11.58 -22.99 9.86
C SER A 106 11.72 -22.66 8.38
N MET A 107 10.73 -21.99 7.79
CA MET A 107 10.77 -21.55 6.40
C MET A 107 11.70 -20.34 6.23
N ASP A 108 12.40 -20.30 5.10
CA ASP A 108 13.17 -19.13 4.71
C ASP A 108 12.26 -17.89 4.65
N VAL A 109 12.75 -16.78 5.15
CA VAL A 109 11.93 -15.58 5.31
C VAL A 109 11.61 -14.92 3.96
N ASP A 110 12.47 -15.02 2.96
CA ASP A 110 12.22 -14.47 1.63
C ASP A 110 11.22 -15.33 0.86
N GLU A 111 11.31 -16.66 1.01
CA GLU A 111 10.28 -17.58 0.53
C GLU A 111 8.92 -17.29 1.18
N ALA A 112 8.88 -17.17 2.52
CA ALA A 112 7.66 -16.87 3.25
C ALA A 112 7.05 -15.52 2.82
N LEU A 113 7.89 -14.51 2.60
CA LEU A 113 7.46 -13.18 2.16
C LEU A 113 6.87 -13.24 0.75
N ALA A 114 7.48 -14.00 -0.16
CA ALA A 114 6.95 -14.21 -1.51
C ALA A 114 5.56 -14.86 -1.49
N ILE A 115 5.33 -15.83 -0.59
CA ILE A 115 4.00 -16.46 -0.41
C ILE A 115 2.97 -15.45 0.10
N VAL A 116 3.33 -14.66 1.13
CA VAL A 116 2.45 -13.61 1.68
C VAL A 116 2.06 -12.57 0.62
N MET A 117 3.03 -12.13 -0.18
CA MET A 117 2.80 -11.19 -1.29
C MET A 117 1.96 -11.82 -2.40
N THR A 118 2.14 -13.11 -2.69
CA THR A 118 1.35 -13.82 -3.71
C THR A 118 -0.15 -13.81 -3.38
N VAL A 119 -0.51 -14.05 -2.11
CA VAL A 119 -1.91 -13.95 -1.67
C VAL A 119 -2.45 -12.51 -1.86
N LEU A 120 -1.63 -11.50 -1.57
CA LEU A 120 -2.01 -10.09 -1.77
C LEU A 120 -2.29 -9.78 -3.26
N THR A 121 -1.52 -10.35 -4.19
CA THR A 121 -1.77 -10.18 -5.63
C THR A 121 -3.04 -10.84 -6.13
N CYS A 122 -3.67 -11.69 -5.31
CA CYS A 122 -4.93 -12.36 -5.64
C CYS A 122 -6.17 -11.59 -5.17
N LEU A 123 -6.01 -10.44 -4.49
CA LEU A 123 -7.14 -9.62 -4.09
C LEU A 123 -8.02 -9.25 -5.30
N PRO A 124 -9.36 -9.24 -5.14
CA PRO A 124 -10.26 -9.13 -6.28
C PRO A 124 -10.30 -7.71 -6.86
N CYS A 125 -9.97 -7.59 -8.15
CA CYS A 125 -10.28 -6.41 -8.93
C CYS A 125 -11.77 -6.41 -9.30
N LYS A 126 -12.42 -5.24 -9.29
CA LYS A 126 -13.84 -5.16 -9.64
C LYS A 126 -14.11 -5.57 -11.08
N THR A 127 -15.11 -6.43 -11.23
CA THR A 127 -15.86 -6.61 -12.47
C THR A 127 -16.98 -5.56 -12.53
N LYS A 128 -17.04 -4.86 -13.67
CA LYS A 128 -17.92 -3.71 -13.96
C LYS A 128 -19.33 -3.86 -13.36
N GLN A 129 -19.73 -2.99 -12.43
CA GLN A 129 -21.15 -2.69 -12.18
C GLN A 129 -21.42 -1.31 -11.57
N SER A 130 -22.59 -0.83 -12.01
CA SER A 130 -23.36 0.43 -11.94
C SER A 130 -23.13 1.54 -10.91
N ASP A 131 -23.38 2.75 -11.43
CA ASP A 131 -23.34 4.08 -10.84
C ASP A 131 -24.46 4.37 -9.81
N ASP A 132 -24.17 4.16 -8.53
CA ASP A 132 -24.80 4.92 -7.43
C ASP A 132 -23.72 5.30 -6.41
N ALA A 133 -23.19 6.53 -6.49
CA ALA A 133 -21.90 6.89 -5.90
C ALA A 133 -21.78 6.72 -4.37
N ALA A 134 -22.86 6.91 -3.60
CA ALA A 134 -22.79 6.94 -2.14
C ALA A 134 -22.84 5.54 -1.48
N SER A 135 -23.79 4.68 -1.89
CA SER A 135 -23.92 3.31 -1.38
C SER A 135 -22.73 2.44 -1.79
N VAL A 136 -22.27 2.65 -3.02
CA VAL A 136 -21.12 1.99 -3.62
C VAL A 136 -19.83 2.32 -2.85
N SER A 137 -19.61 3.58 -2.45
CA SER A 137 -18.44 3.96 -1.63
C SER A 137 -18.43 3.32 -0.23
N GLN A 138 -19.58 3.14 0.42
CA GLN A 138 -19.64 2.50 1.74
C GLN A 138 -19.32 1.00 1.65
N GLN A 139 -19.87 0.31 0.65
CA GLN A 139 -19.56 -1.10 0.41
C GLN A 139 -18.08 -1.30 0.05
N HIS A 140 -17.50 -0.41 -0.75
CA HIS A 140 -16.06 -0.45 -1.04
C HIS A 140 -15.21 -0.30 0.22
N ASN A 141 -15.59 0.61 1.11
CA ASN A 141 -14.83 0.81 2.34
C ASN A 141 -14.84 -0.44 3.22
N ALA A 142 -15.99 -1.10 3.37
CA ALA A 142 -16.07 -2.34 4.13
C ALA A 142 -15.18 -3.45 3.52
N VAL A 143 -15.17 -3.60 2.19
CA VAL A 143 -14.29 -4.57 1.52
C VAL A 143 -12.81 -4.21 1.75
N LEU A 144 -12.44 -2.94 1.54
CA LEU A 144 -11.08 -2.47 1.74
C LEU A 144 -10.61 -2.57 3.19
N ASP A 145 -11.51 -2.45 4.17
CA ASP A 145 -11.20 -2.63 5.58
C ASP A 145 -10.84 -4.09 5.88
N GLU A 146 -11.58 -5.04 5.30
CA GLU A 146 -11.25 -6.47 5.39
C GLU A 146 -9.92 -6.81 4.70
N GLU A 147 -9.67 -6.25 3.52
CA GLU A 147 -8.37 -6.43 2.82
C GLU A 147 -7.21 -5.80 3.62
N ALA A 148 -7.43 -4.61 4.19
CA ALA A 148 -6.45 -3.92 5.01
C ALA A 148 -6.07 -4.70 6.28
N ARG A 149 -6.97 -5.55 6.83
CA ARG A 149 -6.64 -6.44 7.96
C ARG A 149 -5.53 -7.43 7.60
N TYR A 150 -5.59 -8.02 6.40
CA TYR A 150 -4.52 -8.91 5.93
C TYR A 150 -3.21 -8.14 5.74
N VAL A 151 -3.27 -6.96 5.14
CA VAL A 151 -2.10 -6.11 4.90
C VAL A 151 -1.45 -5.69 6.21
N ALA A 152 -2.22 -5.28 7.22
CA ALA A 152 -1.72 -4.93 8.53
C ALA A 152 -1.00 -6.11 9.21
N ALA A 153 -1.59 -7.32 9.15
CA ALA A 153 -0.97 -8.52 9.65
C ALA A 153 0.34 -8.87 8.90
N ALA A 154 0.35 -8.71 7.58
CA ALA A 154 1.51 -8.98 6.73
C ALA A 154 2.67 -8.01 7.00
N VAL A 155 2.37 -6.70 7.11
CA VAL A 155 3.35 -5.66 7.47
C VAL A 155 3.91 -5.91 8.86
N LYS A 156 3.05 -6.19 9.85
CA LYS A 156 3.47 -6.49 11.23
C LYS A 156 4.38 -7.72 11.27
N TRP A 157 4.05 -8.76 10.53
CA TRP A 157 4.88 -9.96 10.40
C TRP A 157 6.23 -9.65 9.74
N ALA A 158 6.24 -8.98 8.59
CA ALA A 158 7.46 -8.65 7.84
C ALA A 158 8.41 -7.76 8.66
N LYS A 159 7.88 -6.77 9.37
CA LYS A 159 8.65 -5.90 10.29
C LYS A 159 9.30 -6.71 11.41
N ARG A 160 8.55 -7.61 12.08
CA ARG A 160 9.07 -8.52 13.12
C ARG A 160 10.11 -9.50 12.61
N ARG A 161 10.06 -9.85 11.32
CA ARG A 161 11.04 -10.70 10.64
C ARG A 161 12.24 -9.92 10.09
N GLY A 162 12.29 -8.59 10.30
CA GLY A 162 13.40 -7.73 9.89
C GLY A 162 13.43 -7.42 8.40
N ARG A 163 12.31 -7.58 7.67
CA ARG A 163 12.24 -7.38 6.22
C ARG A 163 11.60 -6.05 5.84
N GLN A 164 12.36 -4.96 6.00
CA GLN A 164 11.89 -3.60 5.69
C GLN A 164 11.59 -3.39 4.20
N GLU A 165 12.41 -3.92 3.30
CA GLU A 165 12.14 -3.88 1.86
C GLU A 165 10.80 -4.57 1.54
N GLY A 166 10.55 -5.73 2.15
CA GLY A 166 9.29 -6.46 2.03
C GLY A 166 8.08 -5.67 2.54
N VAL A 167 8.21 -4.92 3.62
CA VAL A 167 7.15 -4.02 4.11
C VAL A 167 6.78 -2.99 3.05
N ARG A 168 7.76 -2.33 2.43
CA ARG A 168 7.48 -1.35 1.36
C ARG A 168 6.84 -2.00 0.14
N SER A 169 7.29 -3.19 -0.26
CA SER A 169 6.68 -3.90 -1.39
C SER A 169 5.24 -4.35 -1.10
N ILE A 170 4.91 -4.71 0.16
CA ILE A 170 3.53 -4.99 0.58
C ILE A 170 2.67 -3.71 0.46
N HIS A 171 3.18 -2.56 0.91
CA HIS A 171 2.51 -1.28 0.73
C HIS A 171 2.31 -0.93 -0.75
N ALA A 172 3.32 -1.16 -1.60
CA ALA A 172 3.24 -0.93 -3.05
C ALA A 172 2.11 -1.75 -3.69
N LEU A 173 2.10 -3.06 -3.44
CA LEU A 173 1.09 -3.96 -3.99
C LEU A 173 -0.33 -3.58 -3.58
N PHE A 174 -0.54 -3.24 -2.31
CA PHE A 174 -1.89 -2.87 -1.85
C PHE A 174 -2.30 -1.48 -2.35
N ALA A 175 -1.38 -0.51 -2.40
CA ALA A 175 -1.66 0.80 -2.98
C ALA A 175 -2.06 0.67 -4.46
N GLN A 176 -1.34 -0.16 -5.21
CA GLN A 176 -1.64 -0.45 -6.62
C GLN A 176 -2.98 -1.17 -6.77
N HIS A 177 -3.30 -2.14 -5.91
CA HIS A 177 -4.61 -2.81 -5.88
C HIS A 177 -5.76 -1.82 -5.67
N ILE A 178 -5.64 -0.92 -4.69
CA ILE A 178 -6.66 0.10 -4.45
C ILE A 178 -6.79 1.02 -5.67
N TRP A 179 -5.66 1.47 -6.22
CA TRP A 179 -5.66 2.37 -7.38
C TRP A 179 -6.27 1.72 -8.63
N SER A 180 -5.87 0.49 -8.97
CA SER A 180 -6.36 -0.20 -10.16
C SER A 180 -7.84 -0.56 -10.04
N THR A 181 -8.32 -0.87 -8.82
CA THR A 181 -9.69 -1.32 -8.58
C THR A 181 -10.68 -0.17 -8.43
N TYR A 182 -10.25 0.96 -7.83
CA TYR A 182 -11.15 2.04 -7.42
C TYR A 182 -10.82 3.40 -8.05
N GLY A 183 -9.61 3.56 -8.62
CA GLY A 183 -9.13 4.79 -9.22
C GLY A 183 -9.12 5.97 -8.25
N TRP A 184 -9.30 7.17 -8.81
CA TRP A 184 -9.24 8.44 -8.06
C TRP A 184 -10.20 8.52 -6.86
N ARG A 185 -11.33 7.78 -6.89
CA ARG A 185 -12.34 7.80 -5.82
C ARG A 185 -11.82 7.32 -4.47
N HIS A 186 -10.87 6.38 -4.48
CA HIS A 186 -10.22 5.89 -3.26
C HIS A 186 -8.73 6.25 -3.22
N MET A 187 -8.31 7.29 -3.96
CA MET A 187 -6.93 7.77 -3.93
C MET A 187 -6.50 8.13 -2.51
N GLY A 188 -7.38 8.71 -1.69
CA GLY A 188 -7.06 9.00 -0.28
C GLY A 188 -6.63 7.77 0.52
N ARG A 189 -7.23 6.60 0.27
CA ARG A 189 -6.82 5.32 0.88
C ARG A 189 -5.56 4.76 0.23
N ALA A 190 -5.51 4.72 -1.10
CA ALA A 190 -4.31 4.26 -1.82
C ALA A 190 -3.06 5.05 -1.38
N ASN A 191 -3.20 6.36 -1.22
CA ASN A 191 -2.13 7.27 -0.80
C ASN A 191 -1.55 6.92 0.58
N GLN A 192 -2.34 6.40 1.52
CA GLN A 192 -1.84 5.98 2.83
C GLN A 192 -0.79 4.85 2.73
N TYR A 193 -0.89 4.03 1.69
CA TYR A 193 0.05 2.95 1.39
C TYR A 193 1.14 3.40 0.43
N PHE A 194 0.81 4.17 -0.63
CA PHE A 194 1.82 4.68 -1.57
C PHE A 194 2.93 5.45 -0.88
N VAL A 195 2.61 6.30 0.11
CA VAL A 195 3.63 7.12 0.79
C VAL A 195 4.67 6.28 1.56
N ARG A 196 4.40 4.99 1.80
CA ARG A 196 5.30 4.01 2.45
C ARG A 196 5.84 2.95 1.50
N SER A 197 5.49 3.05 0.22
CA SER A 197 5.86 2.05 -0.79
C SER A 197 7.25 2.33 -1.37
N ASP A 198 7.68 1.48 -2.30
CA ASP A 198 8.85 1.72 -3.15
C ASP A 198 8.50 1.85 -4.64
N ASP A 199 7.22 1.98 -4.99
CA ASP A 199 6.79 2.10 -6.38
C ASP A 199 6.52 3.56 -6.76
N ALA A 200 7.61 4.28 -7.05
CA ALA A 200 7.54 5.69 -7.43
C ALA A 200 6.83 5.90 -8.77
N VAL A 201 6.93 4.91 -9.67
CA VAL A 201 6.36 4.96 -11.03
C VAL A 201 4.84 4.91 -10.97
N GLN A 202 4.28 3.91 -10.27
CA GLN A 202 2.83 3.79 -10.12
C GLN A 202 2.26 4.94 -9.30
N PHE A 203 2.97 5.37 -8.26
CA PHE A 203 2.50 6.50 -7.44
C PHE A 203 2.48 7.81 -8.25
N ALA A 204 3.54 8.11 -9.01
CA ALA A 204 3.57 9.26 -9.91
C ALA A 204 2.46 9.19 -10.97
N GLY A 205 2.24 8.01 -11.55
CA GLY A 205 1.15 7.77 -12.49
C GLY A 205 -0.23 8.08 -11.90
N ALA A 206 -0.50 7.62 -10.68
CA ALA A 206 -1.74 7.89 -9.96
C ALA A 206 -1.92 9.39 -9.64
N LEU A 207 -0.85 10.06 -9.20
CA LEU A 207 -0.86 11.49 -8.89
C LEU A 207 -1.12 12.34 -10.14
N VAL A 208 -0.43 12.05 -11.26
CA VAL A 208 -0.63 12.74 -12.53
C VAL A 208 -2.03 12.48 -13.10
N ALA A 209 -2.53 11.25 -13.00
CA ALA A 209 -3.90 10.95 -13.40
C ALA A 209 -4.93 11.74 -12.59
N CYS A 210 -4.74 11.89 -11.28
CA CYS A 210 -5.58 12.75 -10.44
C CYS A 210 -5.44 14.23 -10.79
N ALA A 211 -4.22 14.72 -11.00
CA ALA A 211 -3.96 16.11 -11.36
C ALA A 211 -4.63 16.52 -12.67
N ARG A 212 -4.70 15.61 -13.66
CA ARG A 212 -5.42 15.83 -14.94
C ARG A 212 -6.93 16.02 -14.78
N LEU A 213 -7.50 15.56 -13.67
CA LEU A 213 -8.92 15.73 -13.34
C LEU A 213 -9.18 17.01 -12.52
N ALA A 214 -8.13 17.63 -12.00
CA ALA A 214 -8.20 18.81 -11.14
C ALA A 214 -8.01 20.11 -11.96
N PRO A 215 -8.31 21.28 -11.38
CA PRO A 215 -7.92 22.56 -11.97
C PRO A 215 -6.41 22.60 -12.27
N VAL A 216 -6.02 23.16 -13.42
CA VAL A 216 -4.61 23.24 -13.85
C VAL A 216 -3.75 23.96 -12.82
N THR A 217 -4.32 24.93 -12.11
CA THR A 217 -3.69 25.68 -11.02
C THR A 217 -3.44 24.85 -9.76
N GLU A 218 -3.83 23.57 -9.73
CA GLU A 218 -3.59 22.65 -8.60
C GLU A 218 -2.67 21.50 -8.98
N ALA A 219 -2.24 21.40 -10.25
CA ALA A 219 -1.48 20.26 -10.75
C ALA A 219 -0.20 20.00 -9.95
N ASP A 220 0.48 21.04 -9.48
CA ASP A 220 1.68 20.97 -8.65
C ASP A 220 1.41 20.60 -7.19
N LEU A 221 0.19 20.80 -6.68
CA LEU A 221 -0.17 20.45 -5.30
C LEU A 221 -0.16 18.94 -5.07
N PHE A 222 -0.55 18.14 -6.06
CA PHE A 222 -0.57 16.67 -5.96
C PHE A 222 0.82 16.08 -5.66
N PRO A 223 1.84 16.27 -6.51
CA PRO A 223 3.18 15.74 -6.24
C PRO A 223 3.81 16.39 -5.01
N THR A 224 3.64 17.70 -4.79
CA THR A 224 4.20 18.36 -3.61
C THR A 224 3.63 17.79 -2.31
N ARG A 225 2.31 17.58 -2.22
CA ARG A 225 1.68 16.95 -1.06
C ARG A 225 2.20 15.54 -0.82
N ALA A 226 2.25 14.73 -1.88
CA ALA A 226 2.71 13.35 -1.79
C ALA A 226 4.17 13.26 -1.31
N ILE A 227 5.06 14.07 -1.87
CA ILE A 227 6.48 14.14 -1.46
C ILE A 227 6.60 14.54 0.01
N LEU A 228 5.86 15.56 0.45
CA LEU A 228 5.88 15.98 1.85
C LEU A 228 5.33 14.90 2.79
N GLN A 229 4.32 14.14 2.37
CA GLN A 229 3.77 13.02 3.12
C GLN A 229 4.75 11.84 3.20
N VAL A 230 5.41 11.47 2.10
CA VAL A 230 6.48 10.46 2.09
C VAL A 230 7.53 10.81 3.14
N LEU A 231 8.05 12.05 3.10
CA LEU A 231 9.04 12.53 4.07
C LEU A 231 8.48 12.57 5.50
N ALA A 232 7.23 13.01 5.69
CA ALA A 232 6.63 13.13 7.03
C ALA A 232 6.34 11.76 7.68
N THR A 233 6.12 10.72 6.89
CA THR A 233 5.93 9.33 7.38
C THR A 233 7.23 8.62 7.70
N ALA A 234 8.39 9.23 7.43
CA ALA A 234 9.67 8.65 7.76
C ALA A 234 9.85 8.50 9.28
N THR A 235 10.36 7.33 9.67
CA THR A 235 10.92 7.09 11.00
C THR A 235 12.41 7.46 10.98
N LYS A 236 13.08 7.41 12.14
CA LYS A 236 14.55 7.64 12.15
C LYS A 236 15.25 6.56 11.34
N GLU A 237 14.76 5.34 11.46
CA GLU A 237 15.28 4.12 10.85
C GLU A 237 15.05 4.10 9.33
N SER A 238 13.94 4.65 8.84
CA SER A 238 13.58 4.67 7.41
C SER A 238 13.83 6.02 6.71
N SER A 239 14.46 6.96 7.41
CA SER A 239 14.60 8.34 6.91
C SER A 239 15.39 8.45 5.61
N VAL A 240 16.45 7.65 5.46
CA VAL A 240 17.30 7.67 4.26
C VAL A 240 16.54 7.09 3.07
N GLU A 241 15.90 5.94 3.24
CA GLU A 241 15.12 5.27 2.22
C GLU A 241 13.94 6.14 1.76
N GLN A 242 13.23 6.79 2.70
CA GLN A 242 12.13 7.69 2.37
C GLN A 242 12.58 8.98 1.69
N LEU A 243 13.78 9.46 1.97
CA LEU A 243 14.34 10.61 1.28
C LEU A 243 14.68 10.30 -0.18
N GLU A 244 15.23 9.11 -0.44
CA GLU A 244 15.49 8.65 -1.80
C GLU A 244 14.19 8.34 -2.54
N TYR A 245 13.23 7.66 -1.89
CA TYR A 245 11.91 7.41 -2.47
C TYR A 245 11.17 8.70 -2.84
N ALA A 246 11.23 9.74 -2.00
CA ALA A 246 10.67 11.05 -2.28
C ALA A 246 11.36 11.75 -3.47
N ALA A 247 12.66 11.54 -3.67
CA ALA A 247 13.39 12.07 -4.80
C ALA A 247 13.04 11.35 -6.11
N ASP A 248 12.96 10.02 -6.08
CA ASP A 248 12.52 9.22 -7.22
C ASP A 248 11.08 9.58 -7.61
N LEU A 249 10.18 9.72 -6.64
CA LEU A 249 8.80 10.14 -6.87
C LEU A 249 8.71 11.51 -7.55
N LEU A 250 9.51 12.49 -7.10
CA LEU A 250 9.58 13.80 -7.72
C LEU A 250 10.03 13.70 -9.19
N GLU A 251 11.07 12.92 -9.46
CA GLU A 251 11.56 12.70 -10.81
C GLU A 251 10.49 12.04 -11.70
N GLN A 252 9.86 10.96 -11.23
CA GLN A 252 8.80 10.26 -11.96
C GLN A 252 7.61 11.17 -12.26
N CYS A 253 7.19 12.02 -11.32
CA CYS A 253 6.13 13.01 -11.55
C CYS A 253 6.52 14.01 -12.64
N MET A 254 7.75 14.52 -12.60
CA MET A 254 8.27 15.47 -13.59
C MET A 254 8.50 14.84 -14.97
N GLN A 255 8.77 13.53 -15.04
CA GLN A 255 8.86 12.79 -16.31
C GLN A 255 7.46 12.56 -16.89
N ALA A 256 6.49 12.16 -16.06
CA ALA A 256 5.11 11.87 -16.48
C ALA A 256 4.29 13.11 -16.84
N ALA A 257 4.62 14.28 -16.28
CA ALA A 257 3.97 15.56 -16.58
C ALA A 257 5.01 16.71 -16.65
N PRO A 258 5.78 16.83 -17.76
CA PRO A 258 6.85 17.82 -17.89
C PRO A 258 6.41 19.28 -17.72
N GLU A 259 5.15 19.59 -17.99
CA GLU A 259 4.55 20.91 -17.84
C GLU A 259 4.53 21.41 -16.38
N ILE A 260 4.62 20.52 -15.39
CA ILE A 260 4.59 20.92 -13.97
C ILE A 260 5.94 21.43 -13.46
N LYS A 261 7.03 21.22 -14.21
CA LYS A 261 8.39 21.58 -13.81
C LYS A 261 8.57 23.08 -13.54
N GLN A 262 7.76 23.91 -14.20
CA GLN A 262 7.83 25.37 -14.07
C GLN A 262 7.24 25.90 -12.75
N TYR A 263 6.45 25.11 -12.03
CA TYR A 263 5.75 25.60 -10.85
C TYR A 263 6.70 25.82 -9.66
N PRO A 264 6.53 26.92 -8.90
CA PRO A 264 7.36 27.22 -7.74
C PRO A 264 7.43 26.09 -6.70
N LEU A 265 6.35 25.34 -6.49
CA LEU A 265 6.32 24.26 -5.52
C LEU A 265 7.24 23.08 -5.88
N LEU A 266 7.43 22.78 -7.16
CA LEU A 266 8.35 21.72 -7.59
C LEU A 266 9.82 22.15 -7.43
N ASN A 267 10.09 23.45 -7.62
CA ASN A 267 11.40 24.01 -7.29
C ASN A 267 11.65 23.95 -5.79
N PHE A 268 10.65 24.27 -4.97
CA PHE A 268 10.73 24.14 -3.52
C PHE A 268 11.02 22.69 -3.11
N THR A 269 10.27 21.70 -3.60
CA THR A 269 10.48 20.29 -3.22
C THR A 269 11.85 19.79 -3.65
N SER A 270 12.31 20.12 -4.86
CA SER A 270 13.66 19.76 -5.33
C SER A 270 14.76 20.33 -4.41
N LEU A 271 14.63 21.61 -4.02
CA LEU A 271 15.59 22.25 -3.13
C LEU A 271 15.49 21.76 -1.68
N LEU A 272 14.28 21.43 -1.21
CA LEU A 272 14.05 20.84 0.10
C LEU A 272 14.77 19.50 0.20
N LEU A 273 14.60 18.60 -0.77
CA LEU A 273 15.28 17.29 -0.79
C LEU A 273 16.81 17.45 -0.73
N LYS A 274 17.38 18.43 -1.44
CA LYS A 274 18.81 18.76 -1.35
C LYS A 274 19.20 19.27 0.04
N ALA A 275 18.42 20.18 0.62
CA ALA A 275 18.67 20.71 1.95
C ALA A 275 18.61 19.62 3.05
N LEU A 276 17.69 18.65 2.91
CA LEU A 276 17.58 17.49 3.82
C LEU A 276 18.78 16.55 3.69
N ARG A 277 19.25 16.25 2.47
CA ARG A 277 20.49 15.47 2.27
C ARG A 277 21.70 16.15 2.91
N MET A 278 21.77 17.47 2.86
CA MET A 278 22.80 18.28 3.52
C MET A 278 22.59 18.44 5.03
N ARG A 279 21.45 17.99 5.57
CA ARG A 279 21.00 18.24 6.95
C ARG A 279 21.08 19.72 7.35
N SER A 280 20.75 20.62 6.42
CA SER A 280 20.88 22.07 6.63
C SER A 280 19.56 22.72 7.05
N ALA A 281 19.38 22.93 8.35
CA ALA A 281 18.23 23.64 8.90
C ALA A 281 18.09 25.09 8.41
N THR A 282 19.23 25.76 8.22
CA THR A 282 19.28 27.13 7.69
C THR A 282 18.69 27.19 6.27
N LEU A 283 19.05 26.23 5.41
CA LEU A 283 18.51 26.17 4.06
C LEU A 283 17.01 25.85 4.07
N VAL A 284 16.56 24.90 4.90
CA VAL A 284 15.12 24.60 5.03
C VAL A 284 14.32 25.83 5.48
N THR A 285 14.83 26.56 6.47
CA THR A 285 14.21 27.80 6.95
C THR A 285 14.13 28.87 5.86
N PHE A 286 15.24 29.09 5.15
CA PHE A 286 15.30 30.03 4.03
C PHE A 286 14.32 29.66 2.91
N LEU A 287 14.22 28.37 2.56
CA LEU A 287 13.28 27.89 1.54
C LEU A 287 11.83 28.11 1.96
N LYS A 288 11.47 27.80 3.21
CA LYS A 288 10.12 28.04 3.75
C LYS A 288 9.73 29.52 3.65
N GLN A 289 10.66 30.44 3.95
CA GLN A 289 10.43 31.88 3.82
C GLN A 289 10.29 32.30 2.35
N LYS A 290 11.21 31.86 1.49
CA LYS A 290 11.24 32.23 0.07
C LYS A 290 10.00 31.75 -0.70
N TYR A 291 9.49 30.56 -0.36
CA TYR A 291 8.34 29.94 -1.03
C TYR A 291 7.04 30.08 -0.23
N ALA A 292 6.97 30.97 0.77
CA ALA A 292 5.82 31.10 1.67
C ALA A 292 4.48 31.24 0.95
N ILE A 293 4.41 32.08 -0.10
CA ILE A 293 3.19 32.28 -0.91
C ILE A 293 2.77 31.00 -1.65
N ALA A 294 3.74 30.23 -2.15
CA ALA A 294 3.45 28.98 -2.83
C ALA A 294 2.98 27.91 -1.84
N LEU A 295 3.60 27.87 -0.65
CA LEU A 295 3.28 26.94 0.42
C LEU A 295 1.91 27.21 1.06
N SER A 296 1.48 28.48 1.13
CA SER A 296 0.17 28.85 1.70
C SER A 296 -1.03 28.44 0.85
N ARG A 297 -0.80 27.78 -0.31
CA ARG A 297 -1.88 27.21 -1.14
C ARG A 297 -2.45 25.92 -0.56
N ASP A 298 -1.77 25.29 0.38
CA ASP A 298 -2.25 24.11 1.09
C ASP A 298 -1.82 24.16 2.58
N ASP A 299 -2.80 24.32 3.46
CA ASP A 299 -2.60 24.45 4.91
C ASP A 299 -1.95 23.21 5.54
N SER A 300 -2.06 22.03 4.90
CA SER A 300 -1.46 20.80 5.40
C SER A 300 0.07 20.78 5.27
N PHE A 301 0.65 21.58 4.37
CA PHE A 301 2.10 21.58 4.13
C PHE A 301 2.90 21.98 5.37
N GLY A 302 2.39 22.92 6.17
CA GLY A 302 3.04 23.33 7.40
C GLY A 302 3.17 22.18 8.41
N VAL A 303 2.14 21.35 8.51
CA VAL A 303 2.11 20.17 9.40
C VAL A 303 3.12 19.13 8.95
N TYR A 304 3.18 18.83 7.65
CA TYR A 304 4.17 17.90 7.11
C TYR A 304 5.59 18.41 7.27
N LEU A 305 5.85 19.68 6.95
CA LEU A 305 7.18 20.28 7.07
C LEU A 305 7.69 20.27 8.51
N ALA A 306 6.83 20.56 9.49
CA ALA A 306 7.20 20.47 10.90
C ALA A 306 7.62 19.04 11.31
N GLN A 307 6.91 18.03 10.80
CA GLN A 307 7.28 16.63 11.02
C GLN A 307 8.59 16.26 10.30
N VAL A 308 8.81 16.75 9.08
CA VAL A 308 10.05 16.55 8.33
C VAL A 308 11.25 17.17 9.06
N GLU A 309 11.13 18.40 9.57
CA GLU A 309 12.17 19.06 10.36
C GLU A 309 12.51 18.26 11.63
N ARG A 310 11.50 17.67 12.28
CA ARG A 310 11.69 16.78 13.44
C ARG A 310 12.46 15.51 13.08
N THR A 311 12.05 14.81 12.02
CA THR A 311 12.66 13.54 11.64
C THR A 311 14.08 13.71 11.09
N TYR A 312 14.29 14.68 10.19
CA TYR A 312 15.53 14.79 9.41
C TYR A 312 16.57 15.73 10.00
N LEU A 313 16.15 16.71 10.80
CA LEU A 313 17.02 17.75 11.36
C LEU A 313 17.07 17.73 12.89
N GLY A 314 16.23 16.92 13.54
CA GLY A 314 16.14 16.85 15.00
C GLY A 314 15.57 18.12 15.64
N ILE A 315 14.89 18.98 14.86
CA ILE A 315 14.34 20.25 15.34
C ILE A 315 12.91 20.02 15.87
N GLY A 316 12.64 20.48 17.09
CA GLY A 316 11.29 20.43 17.68
C GLY A 316 11.06 19.29 18.68
N ALA A 317 12.07 18.94 19.50
CA ALA A 317 11.95 17.97 20.60
C ALA A 317 11.21 18.51 21.85
N GLU A 318 10.88 19.81 21.91
CA GLU A 318 10.22 20.42 23.07
C GLU A 318 9.01 21.25 22.65
N SER A 319 7.92 20.58 22.29
CA SER A 319 6.58 21.10 22.56
C SER A 319 5.58 19.95 22.56
N SER A 320 5.24 19.52 23.76
CA SER A 320 3.97 18.88 24.12
C SER A 320 2.78 19.86 23.97
N GLY A 321 2.83 20.76 22.99
CA GLY A 321 1.77 21.68 22.62
C GLY A 321 1.21 21.21 21.29
N GLY A 322 0.19 20.35 21.35
CA GLY A 322 -0.36 19.67 20.19
C GLY A 322 -0.71 20.65 19.06
N ILE A 323 -0.45 20.22 17.83
CA ILE A 323 -1.26 20.62 16.67
C ILE A 323 -2.67 20.05 16.94
N GLY A 324 -3.38 20.67 17.89
CA GLY A 324 -4.69 20.29 18.38
C GLY A 324 -5.73 20.83 17.41
N GLY A 325 -5.96 20.08 16.33
CA GLY A 325 -6.93 20.42 15.30
C GLY A 325 -7.08 19.30 14.29
N MET A 326 -7.99 19.48 13.34
CA MET A 326 -8.34 18.49 12.31
C MET A 326 -7.11 18.02 11.49
N LEU A 327 -6.16 18.90 11.20
CA LEU A 327 -4.94 18.57 10.44
C LEU A 327 -3.94 17.71 11.22
N GLY A 328 -3.85 17.89 12.55
CA GLY A 328 -3.10 16.98 13.41
C GLY A 328 -3.73 15.59 13.44
N GLY A 329 -5.07 15.52 13.37
CA GLY A 329 -5.81 14.28 13.19
C GLY A 329 -5.51 13.59 11.85
N LEU A 330 -5.34 14.34 10.76
CA LEU A 330 -4.95 13.78 9.45
C LEU A 330 -3.53 13.22 9.46
N LEU A 331 -2.55 13.95 10.02
CA LEU A 331 -1.20 13.42 10.18
C LEU A 331 -1.20 12.19 11.08
N LYS A 332 -1.94 12.22 12.20
CA LYS A 332 -2.10 11.06 13.08
C LYS A 332 -2.73 9.87 12.36
N SER A 333 -3.79 10.08 11.57
CA SER A 333 -4.40 9.01 10.77
C SER A 333 -3.45 8.49 9.70
N LEU A 334 -2.63 9.34 9.09
CA LEU A 334 -1.60 8.93 8.14
C LEU A 334 -0.50 8.10 8.82
N MET A 335 -0.14 8.43 10.06
CA MET A 335 0.88 7.75 10.88
C MET A 335 0.37 6.51 11.61
N ALA A 336 -0.95 6.41 11.89
CA ALA A 336 -1.55 5.35 12.70
C ALA A 336 -1.39 3.93 12.11
N LEU A 337 -1.05 3.80 10.82
CA LEU A 337 -0.72 2.51 10.22
C LEU A 337 0.52 1.84 10.84
N ASP A 338 1.33 2.59 11.60
CA ASP A 338 2.58 2.11 12.21
C ASP A 338 2.47 1.84 13.72
N ASP A 339 1.39 2.26 14.39
CA ASP A 339 1.29 2.38 15.86
C ASP A 339 0.69 1.15 16.59
N ASP A 340 0.37 0.05 15.90
CA ASP A 340 -0.15 -1.20 16.51
C ASP A 340 0.91 -2.04 17.27
N GLU A 341 1.96 -1.38 17.77
CA GLU A 341 3.01 -1.95 18.63
C GLU A 341 2.73 -1.78 20.13
N LYS A 342 1.63 -1.11 20.53
CA LYS A 342 1.30 -0.86 21.95
C LYS A 342 0.09 -1.63 22.46
N SER A 343 0.09 -2.94 22.28
CA SER A 343 -0.65 -3.86 23.14
C SER A 343 -0.10 -5.27 22.90
N ASP A 344 0.22 -5.95 24.00
CA ASP A 344 0.67 -7.34 24.13
C ASP A 344 2.13 -7.42 24.63
N ASP A 345 2.32 -6.98 25.88
CA ASP A 345 3.27 -7.58 26.82
C ASP A 345 2.51 -8.58 27.71
#